data_AF-A0A7K0WNK6-F1
#
_entry.id   AF-A0A7K0WNK6-F1
#
_cell.length_a   1.000
_cell.length_b   1.000
_cell.length_c   1.000
_cell.angle_alpha   90.00
_cell.angle_beta   90.00
_cell.angle_gamma   90.00
#
_symmetry.space_group_name_H-M   'P 1'
#
loop_
_entity.id
_entity.type
_entity.pdbx_description
1 polymer ?
#
loop_
_entity_poly.entity_id
_entity_poly.type
_entity_poly.pdbx_seq_one_letter_code
_entity_poly.pdbx_strand_id
1 'polypeptide(L)'
;MERLSGMDATFLYLETPAGHMHVAMVGIYDISTMVDGYSFEKFRTHIESRLQSVPPFRRRLVEVPFQFHHPVWIEDPDFDIDNHVRRITAPAPGGRRELGQVAAEIASVPLDRSRPLWEAWVIEGLKQDRVGFVVKVHHAAIDGASGAEIMTALYDLSPDAAPIEAVETPPDRVPNEFELLSYATFSKLRRARAVVPLLSRTIRSVTQLVSNIIDPEMKHGGVPLSAPRTPFNQSIGPRRAVAFARISLPETKAVKTALDVKINDVVLEVCSGTLRRYLLEHDALPDEPLLAVCPVSVRVEEEMGSQGNMVSAMFASLATDVDSAEERLETIRQSTEGAKEDHNAIGARTLTDWAEWAAPRTFGLAARFYSSMNLANQHRPIHNLVISNVPGPPFPLYLAGAELVAAYPMGPIMDGAGLNITVLSYRDHIDIGFLADADLVPDIWEVAAQVEPAFEELRQLAGLSDPTITKTAAPVTQTSQAPSEQSAP
;
A
#
# COMPACT_ATOMS: atom_id res chain seq x y z
N MET A 1 21.38 17.96 -3.73
CA MET A 1 20.05 18.61 -3.91
C MET A 1 19.37 18.11 -5.17
N GLU A 2 18.24 17.42 -5.00
CA GLU A 2 17.38 16.93 -6.07
C GLU A 2 15.96 17.45 -5.86
N ARG A 3 15.27 17.88 -6.91
CA ARG A 3 13.91 18.41 -6.76
C ARG A 3 12.91 17.27 -6.79
N LEU A 4 11.96 17.28 -5.86
CA LEU A 4 10.81 16.39 -5.88
C LEU A 4 9.98 16.55 -7.17
N SER A 5 9.53 15.44 -7.75
CA SER A 5 8.64 15.46 -8.92
C SER A 5 7.28 16.04 -8.53
N GLY A 6 6.52 16.58 -9.49
CA GLY A 6 5.16 17.06 -9.22
C GLY A 6 4.21 15.97 -8.72
N MET A 7 4.36 14.74 -9.23
CA MET A 7 3.56 13.60 -8.79
C MET A 7 3.87 13.25 -7.33
N ASP A 8 5.14 13.14 -6.96
CA ASP A 8 5.57 12.81 -5.60
C ASP A 8 5.15 13.90 -4.61
N ALA A 9 5.28 15.16 -5.06
CA ALA A 9 4.87 16.31 -4.30
C ALA A 9 3.36 16.33 -4.03
N THR A 10 2.55 15.76 -4.92
CA THR A 10 1.10 15.66 -4.74
C THR A 10 0.76 14.81 -3.51
N PHE A 11 1.50 13.73 -3.22
CA PHE A 11 1.30 12.96 -1.99
C PHE A 11 1.54 13.80 -0.73
N LEU A 12 2.53 14.71 -0.74
CA LEU A 12 2.74 15.64 0.37
C LEU A 12 1.60 16.67 0.52
N TYR A 13 0.94 17.02 -0.59
CA TYR A 13 -0.14 18.01 -0.61
C TYR A 13 -1.50 17.41 -0.28
N LEU A 14 -1.70 16.13 -0.59
CA LEU A 14 -2.90 15.37 -0.23
C LEU A 14 -2.89 14.96 1.24
N GLU A 15 -1.72 14.84 1.86
CA GLU A 15 -1.61 14.50 3.28
C GLU A 15 -2.30 15.54 4.18
N THR A 16 -3.15 15.04 5.07
CA THR A 16 -3.86 15.83 6.08
C THR A 16 -3.59 15.25 7.47
N PRO A 17 -3.92 15.97 8.56
CA PRO A 17 -3.83 15.42 9.90
C PRO A 17 -4.66 14.15 10.12
N ALA A 18 -5.63 13.86 9.25
CA ALA A 18 -6.40 12.62 9.27
C ALA A 18 -5.87 11.60 8.26
N GLY A 19 -5.63 11.99 7.00
CA GLY A 19 -5.15 11.12 5.93
C GLY A 19 -3.64 11.19 5.76
N HIS A 20 -2.93 10.20 6.27
CA HIS A 20 -1.46 10.09 6.18
C HIS A 20 -1.07 9.42 4.86
N MET A 21 -0.07 9.94 4.16
CA MET A 21 0.32 9.46 2.82
C MET A 21 1.58 8.59 2.85
N HIS A 22 1.70 7.73 3.87
CA HIS A 22 2.69 6.67 3.93
C HIS A 22 2.11 5.32 3.54
N VAL A 23 2.97 4.46 2.97
CA VAL A 23 2.73 3.02 2.94
C VAL A 23 3.44 2.38 4.11
N ALA A 24 2.98 1.19 4.49
CA ALA A 24 3.69 0.37 5.45
C ALA A 24 3.66 -1.10 5.03
N MET A 25 4.56 -1.89 5.61
CA MET A 25 4.57 -3.34 5.46
C MET A 25 4.85 -3.94 6.83
N VAL A 26 4.04 -4.93 7.22
CA VAL A 26 4.27 -5.76 8.41
C VAL A 26 4.89 -7.08 7.96
N GLY A 27 6.15 -7.30 8.29
CA GLY A 27 6.81 -8.58 8.14
C GLY A 27 6.79 -9.39 9.44
N ILE A 28 6.70 -10.71 9.32
CA ILE A 28 6.90 -11.67 10.42
C ILE A 28 8.15 -12.48 10.12
N TYR A 29 9.05 -12.56 11.10
CA TYR A 29 10.36 -13.17 10.92
C TYR A 29 10.58 -14.31 11.90
N ASP A 30 11.11 -15.42 11.41
CA ASP A 30 11.58 -16.53 12.22
C ASP A 30 13.01 -16.22 12.69
N ILE A 31 13.19 -16.04 13.99
CA ILE A 31 14.50 -15.72 14.57
C ILE A 31 15.32 -16.96 14.92
N SER A 32 14.75 -18.16 14.80
CA SER A 32 15.48 -19.41 15.01
C SER A 32 16.52 -19.67 13.93
N THR A 33 16.40 -19.02 12.77
CA THR A 33 17.38 -19.10 11.66
C THR A 33 18.63 -18.25 11.90
N MET A 34 18.63 -17.39 12.92
CA MET A 34 19.77 -16.53 13.23
C MET A 34 20.90 -17.33 13.91
N VAL A 35 22.08 -17.37 13.29
CA VAL A 35 23.22 -18.22 13.69
C VAL A 35 23.68 -18.01 15.15
N ASP A 36 23.58 -16.80 15.70
CA ASP A 36 23.89 -16.50 17.12
C ASP A 36 22.66 -16.01 17.92
N GLY A 37 21.47 -16.35 17.46
CA GLY A 37 20.22 -15.92 18.07
C GLY A 37 19.89 -14.45 17.84
N TYR A 38 18.74 -14.07 18.40
CA TYR A 38 18.12 -12.77 18.22
C TYR A 38 18.79 -11.66 19.03
N SER A 39 18.96 -10.50 18.39
CA SER A 39 19.24 -9.23 19.04
C SER A 39 18.68 -8.10 18.18
N PHE A 40 18.05 -7.12 18.82
CA PHE A 40 17.61 -5.89 18.17
C PHE A 40 18.77 -5.19 17.43
N GLU A 41 19.97 -5.17 18.02
CA GLU A 41 21.15 -4.53 17.41
C GLU A 41 21.53 -5.15 16.07
N LYS A 42 21.29 -6.47 15.88
CA LYS A 42 21.55 -7.11 14.59
C LYS A 42 20.65 -6.53 13.49
N PHE A 43 19.37 -6.29 13.77
CA PHE A 43 18.46 -5.62 12.84
C PHE A 43 18.89 -4.17 12.58
N ARG A 44 19.24 -3.44 13.64
CA ARG A 44 19.69 -2.04 13.56
C ARG A 44 20.92 -1.89 12.66
N THR A 45 21.99 -2.63 12.96
CA THR A 45 23.24 -2.62 12.19
C THR A 45 23.04 -3.11 10.76
N HIS A 46 22.19 -4.10 10.55
CA HIS A 46 21.88 -4.62 9.20
C HIS A 46 21.22 -3.59 8.30
N ILE A 47 20.26 -2.81 8.85
CA ILE A 47 19.60 -1.73 8.12
C ILE A 47 20.58 -0.59 7.87
N GLU A 48 21.33 -0.19 8.91
CA GLU A 48 22.31 0.90 8.86
C GLU A 48 23.35 0.69 7.74
N SER A 49 23.86 -0.54 7.58
CA SER A 49 24.84 -0.85 6.54
C SER A 49 24.29 -0.83 5.11
N ARG A 50 22.97 -0.85 4.95
CA ARG A 50 22.27 -0.89 3.64
C ARG A 50 21.64 0.43 3.24
N LEU A 51 21.69 1.45 4.10
CA LEU A 51 21.13 2.79 3.79
C LEU A 51 21.71 3.39 2.51
N GLN A 52 22.99 3.13 2.21
CA GLN A 52 23.65 3.54 0.97
C GLN A 52 22.99 3.01 -0.30
N SER A 53 22.37 1.83 -0.22
CA SER A 53 21.67 1.17 -1.32
C SER A 53 20.22 1.65 -1.44
N VAL A 54 19.75 2.46 -0.50
CA VAL A 54 18.41 3.06 -0.49
C VAL A 54 18.54 4.58 -0.27
N PRO A 55 18.98 5.35 -1.28
CA PRO A 55 19.22 6.79 -1.13
C PRO A 55 18.08 7.59 -0.48
N PRO A 56 16.79 7.32 -0.73
CA PRO A 56 15.70 8.01 -0.03
C PRO A 56 15.74 7.89 1.50
N PHE A 57 16.40 6.88 2.06
CA PHE A 57 16.44 6.66 3.52
C PHE A 57 17.44 7.56 4.24
N ARG A 58 18.32 8.24 3.51
CA ARG A 58 19.22 9.26 4.07
C ARG A 58 18.83 10.68 3.68
N ARG A 59 17.82 10.83 2.82
CA ARG A 59 17.38 12.12 2.30
C ARG A 59 16.19 12.65 3.05
N ARG A 60 16.24 13.93 3.43
CA ARG A 60 15.10 14.66 4.00
C ARG A 60 14.61 15.77 3.08
N LEU A 61 13.35 16.14 3.27
CA LEU A 61 12.74 17.24 2.53
C LEU A 61 13.17 18.60 3.10
N VAL A 62 13.39 19.55 2.20
CA VAL A 62 13.52 20.97 2.51
C VAL A 62 12.45 21.73 1.73
N GLU A 63 11.55 22.40 2.45
CA GLU A 63 10.53 23.23 1.83
C GLU A 63 11.15 24.48 1.20
N VAL A 64 10.67 24.84 0.02
CA VAL A 64 11.02 26.13 -0.60
C VAL A 64 10.21 27.23 0.10
N PRO A 65 10.85 28.36 0.50
CA PRO A 65 10.17 29.46 1.17
C PRO A 65 8.90 29.89 0.43
N PHE A 66 7.87 30.20 1.22
CA PHE A 66 6.55 30.51 0.74
C PHE A 66 5.91 29.44 -0.16
N GLN A 67 6.40 28.20 -0.13
CA GLN A 67 5.95 27.10 -0.98
C GLN A 67 5.87 27.54 -2.46
N PHE A 68 6.84 28.37 -2.87
CA PHE A 68 6.90 28.94 -4.22
C PHE A 68 7.23 27.86 -5.26
N HIS A 69 7.72 26.70 -4.84
CA HIS A 69 8.03 25.54 -5.67
C HIS A 69 7.83 24.24 -4.87
N HIS A 70 7.89 23.09 -5.56
CA HIS A 70 7.99 21.80 -4.89
C HIS A 70 9.24 21.71 -3.99
N PRO A 71 9.16 20.97 -2.87
CA PRO A 71 10.31 20.69 -2.00
C PRO A 71 11.51 20.08 -2.75
N VAL A 72 12.66 20.15 -2.11
CA VAL A 72 13.89 19.51 -2.58
C VAL A 72 14.39 18.49 -1.56
N TRP A 73 14.95 17.39 -2.06
CA TRP A 73 15.69 16.40 -1.29
C TRP A 73 17.13 16.87 -1.08
N ILE A 74 17.60 16.70 0.16
CA ILE A 74 19.02 16.81 0.52
C ILE A 74 19.42 15.56 1.30
N GLU A 75 20.68 15.15 1.19
CA GLU A 75 21.28 14.21 2.15
C GLU A 75 21.28 14.86 3.54
N ASP A 76 20.69 14.19 4.53
CA ASP A 76 20.46 14.76 5.85
C ASP A 76 21.79 14.87 6.63
N PRO A 77 22.26 16.09 6.96
CA PRO A 77 23.49 16.28 7.72
C PRO A 77 23.40 15.79 9.16
N ASP A 78 22.19 15.71 9.72
CA ASP A 78 21.94 15.34 11.11
C ASP A 78 21.31 13.93 11.20
N PHE A 79 21.55 13.09 10.19
CA PHE A 79 20.99 11.74 10.14
C PHE A 79 21.42 10.92 11.36
N ASP A 80 20.42 10.36 12.05
CA ASP A 80 20.61 9.46 13.19
C ASP A 80 19.62 8.31 13.09
N ILE A 81 20.15 7.11 12.90
CA ILE A 81 19.40 5.87 12.70
C ILE A 81 18.51 5.51 13.89
N ASP A 82 18.82 5.94 15.11
CA ASP A 82 18.02 5.65 16.32
C ASP A 82 16.68 6.39 16.30
N ASN A 83 16.56 7.44 15.47
CA ASN A 83 15.28 8.10 15.23
C ASN A 83 14.36 7.27 14.34
N HIS A 84 14.92 6.38 13.52
CA HIS A 84 14.21 5.62 12.48
C HIS A 84 13.99 4.17 12.86
N VAL A 85 14.98 3.48 13.45
CA VAL A 85 14.87 2.06 13.82
C VAL A 85 14.62 1.94 15.31
N ARG A 86 13.46 1.41 15.68
CA ARG A 86 12.99 1.33 17.06
C ARG A 86 12.57 -0.08 17.41
N ARG A 87 12.46 -0.36 18.71
CA ARG A 87 11.89 -1.62 19.23
C ARG A 87 10.67 -1.34 20.09
N ILE A 88 9.72 -2.25 20.04
CA ILE A 88 8.53 -2.28 20.89
C ILE A 88 8.17 -3.73 21.18
N THR A 89 7.47 -3.99 22.29
CA THR A 89 6.97 -5.33 22.62
C THR A 89 5.47 -5.39 22.35
N ALA A 90 5.01 -6.40 21.62
CA ALA A 90 3.60 -6.67 21.44
C ALA A 90 2.95 -7.02 22.78
N PRO A 91 1.68 -6.60 23.02
CA PRO A 91 0.97 -7.03 24.21
C PRO A 91 0.78 -8.55 24.23
N ALA A 92 0.69 -9.13 25.42
CA ALA A 92 0.33 -10.54 25.56
C ALA A 92 -1.09 -10.77 25.02
N PRO A 93 -1.38 -11.91 24.35
CA PRO A 93 -0.53 -13.08 24.20
C PRO A 93 0.42 -13.08 22.98
N GLY A 94 0.65 -11.96 22.30
CA GLY A 94 1.62 -11.87 21.19
C GLY A 94 1.18 -12.62 19.93
N GLY A 95 -0.12 -12.66 19.65
CA GLY A 95 -0.69 -13.24 18.44
C GLY A 95 -0.85 -12.22 17.31
N ARG A 96 -1.58 -12.63 16.26
CA ARG A 96 -1.80 -11.79 15.07
C ARG A 96 -2.57 -10.50 15.38
N ARG A 97 -3.51 -10.55 16.33
CA ARG A 97 -4.33 -9.40 16.73
C ARG A 97 -3.49 -8.36 17.45
N GLU A 98 -2.62 -8.81 18.35
CA GLU A 98 -1.70 -7.95 19.08
C GLU A 98 -0.65 -7.32 18.14
N LEU A 99 -0.15 -8.07 17.15
CA LEU A 99 0.69 -7.52 16.09
C LEU A 99 -0.06 -6.47 15.26
N GLY A 100 -1.31 -6.74 14.87
CA GLY A 100 -2.17 -5.79 14.16
C GLY A 100 -2.44 -4.52 14.96
N GLN A 101 -2.64 -4.63 16.27
CA GLN A 101 -2.79 -3.46 17.15
C GLN A 101 -1.54 -2.58 17.14
N VAL A 102 -0.35 -3.16 17.31
CA VAL A 102 0.91 -2.39 17.28
C VAL A 102 1.13 -1.76 15.89
N ALA A 103 0.85 -2.51 14.81
CA ALA A 103 0.95 -1.99 13.45
C ALA A 103 -0.02 -0.81 13.21
N ALA A 104 -1.24 -0.89 13.74
CA ALA A 104 -2.24 0.16 13.68
C ALA A 104 -1.80 1.42 14.43
N GLU A 105 -1.22 1.28 15.63
CA GLU A 105 -0.66 2.40 16.38
C GLU A 105 0.46 3.10 15.61
N ILE A 106 1.39 2.33 15.02
CA ILE A 106 2.48 2.87 14.18
C ILE A 106 1.94 3.58 12.93
N ALA A 107 0.91 3.01 12.28
CA ALA A 107 0.30 3.55 11.07
C ALA A 107 -0.55 4.82 11.32
N SER A 108 -1.02 5.02 12.57
CA SER A 108 -1.82 6.18 13.00
C SER A 108 -1.00 7.43 13.29
N VAL A 109 0.33 7.35 13.21
CA VAL A 109 1.24 8.46 13.50
C VAL A 109 1.90 8.93 12.19
N PRO A 110 1.78 10.22 11.82
CA PRO A 110 2.41 10.73 10.61
C PRO A 110 3.93 10.76 10.76
N LEU A 111 4.65 10.64 9.65
CA LEU A 111 6.11 10.76 9.62
C LEU A 111 6.54 12.22 9.86
N ASP A 112 7.60 12.41 10.64
CA ASP A 112 8.21 13.74 10.85
C ASP A 112 8.94 14.20 9.58
N ARG A 113 8.41 15.25 8.94
CA ARG A 113 8.96 15.81 7.71
C ARG A 113 10.29 16.54 7.90
N SER A 114 10.75 16.76 9.13
CA SER A 114 12.09 17.33 9.38
C SER A 114 13.22 16.31 9.24
N ARG A 115 12.90 15.03 8.97
CA ARG A 115 13.84 13.89 8.89
C ARG A 115 13.59 13.10 7.61
N PRO A 116 14.44 12.13 7.25
CA PRO A 116 14.13 11.20 6.18
C PRO A 116 12.79 10.50 6.42
N LEU A 117 11.97 10.39 5.38
CA LEU A 117 10.56 10.04 5.51
C LEU A 117 10.32 8.52 5.59
N TRP A 118 10.92 7.88 6.59
CA TRP A 118 10.71 6.47 6.89
C TRP A 118 10.94 6.16 8.37
N GLU A 119 10.34 5.07 8.85
CA GLU A 119 10.54 4.50 10.17
C GLU A 119 10.48 2.97 10.07
N ALA A 120 11.18 2.29 10.97
CA ALA A 120 11.18 0.84 11.11
C ALA A 120 11.05 0.44 12.58
N TRP A 121 10.24 -0.56 12.86
CA TRP A 121 9.92 -1.02 14.21
C TRP A 121 10.08 -2.52 14.31
N VAL A 122 10.98 -2.99 15.17
CA VAL A 122 11.07 -4.40 15.56
C VAL A 122 10.08 -4.64 16.70
N ILE A 123 9.18 -5.60 16.51
CA ILE A 123 8.10 -5.95 17.43
C ILE A 123 8.43 -7.29 18.09
N GLU A 124 8.86 -7.23 19.34
CA GLU A 124 9.21 -8.39 20.16
C GLU A 124 7.99 -8.98 20.87
N GLY A 125 8.13 -10.18 21.45
CA GLY A 125 7.08 -10.79 22.26
C GLY A 125 6.00 -11.54 21.45
N LEU A 126 6.25 -11.81 20.16
CA LEU A 126 5.38 -12.71 19.38
C LEU A 126 5.63 -14.18 19.75
N LYS A 127 4.64 -15.03 19.47
CA LYS A 127 4.73 -16.48 19.67
C LYS A 127 5.71 -17.14 18.68
N GLN A 128 6.14 -18.36 19.02
CA GLN A 128 6.88 -19.30 18.15
C GLN A 128 8.27 -18.80 17.70
N ASP A 129 9.02 -18.15 18.60
CA ASP A 129 10.35 -17.60 18.28
C ASP A 129 10.30 -16.70 17.04
N ARG A 130 9.38 -15.73 17.06
CA ARG A 130 9.19 -14.76 15.99
C ARG A 130 9.30 -13.33 16.49
N VAL A 131 9.67 -12.45 15.58
CA VAL A 131 9.53 -11.00 15.74
C VAL A 131 8.73 -10.42 14.58
N GLY A 132 7.97 -9.37 14.87
CA GLY A 132 7.38 -8.53 13.84
C GLY A 132 8.37 -7.47 13.40
N PHE A 133 8.23 -6.98 12.18
CA PHE A 133 8.96 -5.82 11.69
C PHE A 133 8.01 -4.95 10.89
N VAL A 134 7.80 -3.71 11.29
CA VAL A 134 6.98 -2.75 10.54
C VAL A 134 7.90 -1.73 9.92
N VAL A 135 7.92 -1.65 8.60
CA VAL A 135 8.56 -0.53 7.88
C VAL A 135 7.47 0.37 7.34
N LYS A 136 7.60 1.67 7.60
CA LYS A 136 6.68 2.72 7.17
C LYS A 136 7.48 3.76 6.39
N VAL A 137 7.03 4.10 5.19
CA VAL A 137 7.73 5.04 4.31
C VAL A 137 6.72 5.95 3.64
N HIS A 138 7.00 7.25 3.57
CA HIS A 138 6.12 8.19 2.90
C HIS A 138 6.11 7.95 1.38
N HIS A 139 4.94 8.04 0.73
CA HIS A 139 4.80 7.79 -0.72
C HIS A 139 5.76 8.63 -1.56
N ALA A 140 5.95 9.91 -1.19
CA ALA A 140 6.90 10.80 -1.87
C ALA A 140 8.36 10.30 -1.87
N ALA A 141 8.76 9.41 -0.95
CA ALA A 141 10.10 8.84 -0.88
C ALA A 141 10.23 7.51 -1.65
N ILE A 142 9.12 6.81 -1.92
CA ILE A 142 9.09 5.54 -2.67
C ILE A 142 8.99 5.76 -4.18
N ASP A 143 8.57 6.91 -4.67
CA ASP A 143 8.47 7.08 -6.13
C ASP A 143 9.84 7.01 -6.85
N GLY A 144 10.92 7.40 -6.15
CA GLY A 144 12.30 7.25 -6.61
C GLY A 144 12.93 5.87 -6.34
N ALA A 145 12.26 4.99 -5.59
CA ALA A 145 12.73 3.64 -5.25
C ALA A 145 11.54 2.68 -5.11
N SER A 146 11.36 1.76 -6.06
CA SER A 146 10.22 0.84 -6.00
C SER A 146 10.25 0.00 -4.71
N GLY A 147 9.10 -0.39 -4.16
CA GLY A 147 9.05 -1.26 -2.97
C GLY A 147 9.87 -2.55 -3.14
N ALA A 148 9.95 -3.06 -4.38
CA ALA A 148 10.81 -4.19 -4.74
C ALA A 148 12.32 -3.86 -4.70
N GLU A 149 12.74 -2.65 -5.06
CA GLU A 149 14.12 -2.18 -4.89
C GLU A 149 14.49 -2.06 -3.42
N ILE A 150 13.59 -1.54 -2.58
CA ILE A 150 13.80 -1.49 -1.13
C ILE A 150 13.95 -2.91 -0.56
N MET A 151 13.10 -3.86 -0.99
CA MET A 151 13.25 -5.27 -0.58
C MET A 151 14.57 -5.87 -1.07
N THR A 152 14.98 -5.58 -2.30
CA THR A 152 16.26 -6.07 -2.87
C THR A 152 17.46 -5.51 -2.10
N ALA A 153 17.38 -4.25 -1.69
CA ALA A 153 18.47 -3.59 -0.96
C ALA A 153 18.55 -4.03 0.50
N LEU A 154 17.41 -4.28 1.16
CA LEU A 154 17.35 -4.58 2.60
C LEU A 154 17.49 -6.05 2.95
N TYR A 155 17.14 -6.98 2.08
CA TYR A 155 17.10 -8.42 2.41
C TYR A 155 18.24 -9.20 1.80
N ASP A 156 18.67 -10.24 2.52
CA ASP A 156 19.63 -11.23 2.06
C ASP A 156 18.93 -12.48 1.53
N LEU A 157 19.68 -13.28 0.76
CA LEU A 157 19.23 -14.56 0.20
C LEU A 157 19.65 -15.78 1.07
N SER A 158 20.45 -15.56 2.12
CA SER A 158 20.95 -16.59 3.03
C SER A 158 20.94 -16.07 4.48
N PRO A 159 20.69 -16.91 5.49
CA PRO A 159 20.69 -16.48 6.89
C PRO A 159 22.09 -16.07 7.41
N ASP A 160 23.15 -16.52 6.76
CA ASP A 160 24.56 -16.31 7.09
C ASP A 160 25.27 -15.41 6.06
N ALA A 161 24.52 -14.56 5.36
CA ALA A 161 25.08 -13.64 4.37
C ALA A 161 26.18 -12.76 4.99
N ALA A 162 27.25 -12.53 4.22
CA ALA A 162 28.37 -11.72 4.66
C ALA A 162 27.89 -10.29 4.98
N PRO A 163 28.33 -9.71 6.11
CA PRO A 163 28.03 -8.32 6.43
C PRO A 163 28.47 -7.39 5.30
N ILE A 164 27.59 -6.49 4.89
CA ILE A 164 27.93 -5.38 4.01
C ILE A 164 28.56 -4.29 4.88
N GLU A 165 29.73 -3.79 4.49
CA GLU A 165 30.34 -2.64 5.16
C GLU A 165 29.57 -1.35 4.78
N ALA A 166 29.25 -0.55 5.80
CA ALA A 166 28.65 0.76 5.60
C ALA A 166 29.69 1.71 4.98
N VAL A 167 29.36 2.34 3.86
CA VAL A 167 30.14 3.42 3.27
C VAL A 167 29.58 4.75 3.74
N GLU A 168 30.44 5.60 4.28
CA GLU A 168 30.06 6.95 4.66
C GLU A 168 29.63 7.74 3.41
N THR A 169 28.37 8.15 3.39
CA THR A 169 27.84 9.07 2.37
C THR A 169 28.00 10.49 2.89
N PRO A 170 28.77 11.37 2.22
CA PRO A 170 28.98 12.73 2.69
C PRO A 170 27.66 13.50 2.68
N PRO A 171 27.35 14.26 3.73
CA PRO A 171 26.10 15.00 3.81
C PRO A 171 26.08 16.18 2.84
N ASP A 172 24.88 16.57 2.40
CA ASP A 172 24.68 17.77 1.60
C ASP A 172 24.69 19.03 2.49
N ARG A 173 25.16 20.16 1.96
CA ARG A 173 24.96 21.45 2.62
C ARG A 173 23.48 21.83 2.55
N VAL A 174 22.89 22.17 3.69
CA VAL A 174 21.52 22.73 3.73
C VAL A 174 21.50 24.07 2.97
N PRO A 175 20.67 24.19 1.91
CA PRO A 175 20.56 25.42 1.13
C PRO A 175 19.91 26.53 1.95
N ASN A 176 20.33 27.77 1.74
CA ASN A 176 19.67 28.91 2.38
C ASN A 176 18.38 29.32 1.62
N GLU A 177 17.52 30.09 2.29
CA GLU A 177 16.23 30.52 1.74
C GLU A 177 16.34 31.29 0.42
N PHE A 178 17.38 32.12 0.28
CA PHE A 178 17.61 32.92 -0.93
C PHE A 178 18.00 32.04 -2.13
N GLU A 179 18.87 31.05 -1.92
CA GLU A 179 19.25 30.07 -2.93
C GLU A 179 18.03 29.29 -3.42
N LEU A 180 17.18 28.79 -2.51
CA LEU A 180 15.94 28.09 -2.85
C LEU A 180 14.98 28.96 -3.65
N LEU A 181 14.78 30.22 -3.24
CA LEU A 181 13.89 31.15 -3.93
C LEU A 181 14.41 31.52 -5.32
N SER A 182 15.73 31.70 -5.47
CA SER A 182 16.37 31.98 -6.75
C SER A 182 16.20 30.80 -7.72
N TYR A 183 16.50 29.57 -7.26
CA TYR A 183 16.31 28.34 -8.02
C TYR A 183 14.86 28.22 -8.51
N ALA A 184 13.90 28.41 -7.61
CA ALA A 184 12.48 28.34 -7.91
C ALA A 184 12.01 29.40 -8.92
N THR A 185 12.60 30.59 -8.88
CA THR A 185 12.27 31.68 -9.82
C THR A 185 12.79 31.36 -11.22
N PHE A 186 14.06 30.94 -11.34
CA PHE A 186 14.65 30.57 -12.62
C PHE A 186 13.97 29.33 -13.24
N SER A 187 13.63 28.31 -12.44
CA SER A 187 12.96 27.10 -12.92
C SER A 187 11.57 27.40 -13.49
N LYS A 188 10.76 28.23 -12.81
CA LYS A 188 9.43 28.65 -13.28
C LYS A 188 9.50 29.51 -14.54
N LEU A 189 10.42 30.47 -14.61
CA LEU A 189 10.62 31.32 -15.80
C LEU A 189 10.99 30.49 -17.04
N ARG A 190 11.84 29.47 -16.88
CA ARG A 190 12.21 28.56 -17.97
C ARG A 190 11.02 27.71 -18.45
N ARG A 191 10.10 27.35 -17.55
CA ARG A 191 8.96 26.46 -17.82
C ARG A 191 7.67 27.17 -18.18
N ALA A 192 7.51 28.47 -17.89
CA ALA A 192 6.29 29.23 -18.18
C ALA A 192 5.83 29.16 -19.65
N ARG A 193 6.78 28.93 -20.58
CA ARG A 193 6.50 28.71 -22.01
C ARG A 193 5.76 27.39 -22.31
N ALA A 194 5.72 26.44 -21.38
CA ALA A 194 5.07 25.14 -21.53
C ALA A 194 3.61 25.08 -21.02
N VAL A 195 3.13 26.10 -20.29
CA VAL A 195 1.78 26.12 -19.69
C VAL A 195 0.67 26.32 -20.72
N VAL A 196 0.93 27.18 -21.72
CA VAL A 196 -0.07 27.56 -22.74
C VAL A 196 -0.62 26.36 -23.54
N PRO A 197 0.20 25.42 -24.04
CA PRO A 197 -0.31 24.23 -24.73
C PRO A 197 -0.98 23.20 -23.80
N LEU A 198 -0.75 23.23 -22.48
CA LEU A 198 -1.40 22.30 -21.54
C LEU A 198 -2.87 22.65 -21.31
N LEU A 199 -3.21 23.94 -21.24
CA LEU A 199 -4.60 24.40 -21.10
C LEU A 199 -5.47 23.96 -22.28
N SER A 200 -4.97 24.11 -23.52
CA SER A 200 -5.72 23.71 -24.72
C SER A 200 -5.87 22.20 -24.87
N ARG A 201 -4.86 21.41 -24.45
CA ARG A 201 -4.95 19.95 -24.38
C ARG A 201 -5.94 19.48 -23.32
N THR A 202 -5.95 20.12 -22.15
CA THR A 202 -6.87 19.78 -21.05
C THR A 202 -8.33 19.99 -21.44
N ILE A 203 -8.65 21.13 -22.04
CA ILE A 203 -10.02 21.41 -22.53
C ILE A 203 -10.45 20.31 -23.52
N ARG A 204 -9.55 19.90 -24.42
CA ARG A 204 -9.84 18.83 -25.40
C ARG A 204 -10.02 17.46 -24.73
N SER A 205 -9.17 17.09 -23.78
CA SER A 205 -9.28 15.84 -23.03
C SER A 205 -10.56 15.78 -22.20
N VAL A 206 -10.98 16.89 -21.56
CA VAL A 206 -12.25 16.98 -20.83
C VAL A 206 -13.42 16.82 -21.80
N THR A 207 -13.41 17.49 -22.96
CA THR A 207 -14.48 17.32 -23.95
C THR A 207 -14.55 15.90 -24.53
N GLN A 208 -13.41 15.21 -24.67
CA GLN A 208 -13.34 13.83 -25.13
C GLN A 208 -13.84 12.84 -24.08
N LEU A 209 -13.54 13.09 -22.80
CA LEU A 209 -14.04 12.27 -21.70
C LEU A 209 -15.57 12.38 -21.59
N VAL A 210 -16.10 13.60 -21.71
CA VAL A 210 -17.55 13.85 -21.73
C VAL A 210 -18.22 13.18 -22.94
N SER A 211 -17.61 13.21 -24.13
CA SER A 211 -18.18 12.53 -25.31
C SER A 211 -18.13 11.00 -25.19
N ASN A 212 -17.08 10.45 -24.59
CA ASN A 212 -16.90 8.99 -24.45
C ASN A 212 -17.79 8.39 -23.35
N ILE A 213 -18.21 9.18 -22.34
CA ILE A 213 -19.20 8.78 -21.34
C ILE A 213 -20.61 8.66 -21.95
N ILE A 214 -20.87 9.27 -23.10
CA ILE A 214 -22.18 9.34 -23.75
C ILE A 214 -22.35 8.26 -24.84
N ASP A 215 -21.29 7.51 -25.20
CA ASP A 215 -21.33 6.50 -26.26
C ASP A 215 -21.77 5.11 -25.73
N PRO A 216 -22.96 4.61 -26.08
CA PRO A 216 -23.50 3.36 -25.56
C PRO A 216 -22.88 2.08 -26.15
N GLU A 217 -21.98 2.17 -27.15
CA GLU A 217 -21.34 0.99 -27.76
C GLU A 217 -19.96 0.62 -27.17
N MET A 218 -19.39 1.44 -26.29
CA MET A 218 -18.09 1.14 -25.65
C MET A 218 -18.25 0.36 -24.33
N LYS A 219 -17.39 -0.64 -24.11
CA LYS A 219 -17.31 -1.37 -22.84
C LYS A 219 -16.51 -0.55 -21.83
N HIS A 220 -17.18 0.22 -20.99
CA HIS A 220 -16.51 0.98 -19.93
C HIS A 220 -16.14 0.10 -18.72
N GLY A 221 -15.04 0.41 -18.06
CA GLY A 221 -14.79 -0.01 -16.68
C GLY A 221 -15.73 0.69 -15.68
N GLY A 222 -15.35 0.74 -14.40
CA GLY A 222 -16.10 1.52 -13.41
C GLY A 222 -16.05 3.02 -13.72
N VAL A 223 -17.20 3.70 -13.76
CA VAL A 223 -17.26 5.16 -13.99
C VAL A 223 -16.89 5.90 -12.70
N PRO A 224 -15.92 6.85 -12.70
CA PRO A 224 -15.62 7.66 -11.52
C PRO A 224 -16.88 8.40 -11.01
N LEU A 225 -17.05 8.50 -9.69
CA LEU A 225 -18.22 9.10 -9.02
C LEU A 225 -19.54 8.33 -9.13
N SER A 226 -19.55 7.11 -9.69
CA SER A 226 -20.72 6.23 -9.64
C SER A 226 -20.72 5.24 -8.47
N ALA A 227 -19.63 5.17 -7.70
CA ALA A 227 -19.51 4.25 -6.56
C ALA A 227 -20.65 4.46 -5.53
N PRO A 228 -21.24 3.37 -4.98
CA PRO A 228 -22.22 3.47 -3.90
C PRO A 228 -21.57 3.99 -2.61
N ARG A 229 -22.39 4.48 -1.68
CA ARG A 229 -21.92 4.81 -0.33
C ARG A 229 -21.92 3.55 0.53
N THR A 230 -20.81 3.28 1.21
CA THR A 230 -20.71 2.28 2.28
C THR A 230 -20.29 2.93 3.59
N PRO A 231 -20.31 2.22 4.73
CA PRO A 231 -19.84 2.74 6.02
C PRO A 231 -18.41 3.30 5.98
N PHE A 232 -17.53 2.73 5.13
CA PHE A 232 -16.13 3.14 4.99
C PHE A 232 -15.88 4.20 3.90
N ASN A 233 -16.92 4.78 3.30
CA ASN A 233 -16.80 5.88 2.34
C ASN A 233 -17.20 7.23 2.92
N GLN A 234 -16.55 7.58 4.02
CA GLN A 234 -16.76 8.83 4.74
C GLN A 234 -15.43 9.57 4.91
N SER A 235 -15.48 10.77 5.47
CA SER A 235 -14.30 11.43 5.99
C SER A 235 -13.65 10.58 7.08
N ILE A 236 -12.32 10.48 7.01
CA ILE A 236 -11.51 9.64 7.90
C ILE A 236 -10.97 10.46 9.08
N GLY A 237 -10.66 9.79 10.18
CA GLY A 237 -9.84 10.28 11.27
C GLY A 237 -8.36 9.88 11.13
N PRO A 238 -7.51 10.20 12.13
CA PRO A 238 -6.11 9.80 12.14
C PRO A 238 -5.88 8.35 12.61
N ARG A 239 -6.87 7.74 13.27
CA ARG A 239 -6.72 6.40 13.85
C ARG A 239 -6.85 5.34 12.78
N ARG A 240 -5.97 4.35 12.81
CA ARG A 240 -5.96 3.22 11.90
C ARG A 240 -6.37 1.95 12.61
N ALA A 241 -6.94 1.03 11.85
CA ALA A 241 -7.10 -0.37 12.20
C ALA A 241 -6.36 -1.21 11.16
N VAL A 242 -5.70 -2.27 11.61
CA VAL A 242 -4.90 -3.17 10.76
C VAL A 242 -5.26 -4.62 11.04
N ALA A 243 -5.48 -5.38 9.97
CA ALA A 243 -5.63 -6.84 10.02
C ALA A 243 -4.91 -7.52 8.85
N PHE A 244 -4.75 -8.83 8.98
CA PHE A 244 -4.01 -9.65 8.03
C PHE A 244 -4.77 -10.94 7.71
N ALA A 245 -4.71 -11.35 6.45
CA ALA A 245 -5.13 -12.67 6.01
C ALA A 245 -4.09 -13.27 5.06
N ARG A 246 -4.15 -14.59 4.87
CA ARG A 246 -3.22 -15.32 4.01
C ARG A 246 -3.96 -16.48 3.35
N ILE A 247 -3.75 -16.66 2.04
CA ILE A 247 -4.25 -17.81 1.27
C ILE A 247 -3.10 -18.48 0.52
N SER A 248 -3.34 -19.69 0.02
CA SER A 248 -2.35 -20.49 -0.72
C SER A 248 -2.19 -20.00 -2.17
N LEU A 249 -0.97 -19.63 -2.57
CA LEU A 249 -0.67 -19.27 -3.96
C LEU A 249 -0.77 -20.49 -4.91
N PRO A 250 -0.30 -21.70 -4.56
CA PRO A 250 -0.53 -22.90 -5.36
C PRO A 250 -2.01 -23.20 -5.61
N GLU A 251 -2.86 -23.10 -4.58
CA GLU A 251 -4.30 -23.31 -4.75
C GLU A 251 -4.95 -22.19 -5.56
N THR A 252 -4.52 -20.95 -5.38
CA THR A 252 -4.97 -19.82 -6.21
C THR A 252 -4.63 -20.05 -7.69
N LYS A 253 -3.42 -20.59 -7.98
CA LYS A 253 -3.02 -20.98 -9.35
C LYS A 253 -3.85 -22.15 -9.88
N ALA A 254 -4.25 -23.08 -9.02
CA ALA A 254 -5.13 -24.18 -9.40
C ALA A 254 -6.54 -23.67 -9.74
N VAL A 255 -7.12 -22.80 -8.91
CA VAL A 255 -8.41 -22.12 -9.19
C VAL A 255 -8.34 -21.38 -10.52
N LYS A 256 -7.30 -20.55 -10.69
CA LYS A 256 -7.03 -19.84 -11.95
C LYS A 256 -7.07 -20.78 -13.16
N THR A 257 -6.42 -21.93 -13.06
CA THR A 257 -6.31 -22.88 -14.18
C THR A 257 -7.64 -23.62 -14.43
N ALA A 258 -8.34 -24.01 -13.37
CA ALA A 258 -9.63 -24.71 -13.48
C ALA A 258 -10.73 -23.83 -14.08
N LEU A 259 -10.73 -22.53 -13.75
CA LEU A 259 -11.73 -21.57 -14.19
C LEU A 259 -11.32 -20.74 -15.42
N ASP A 260 -10.13 -21.00 -15.98
CA ASP A 260 -9.56 -20.27 -17.14
C ASP A 260 -9.58 -18.73 -17.01
N VAL A 261 -9.10 -18.23 -15.85
CA VAL A 261 -9.02 -16.79 -15.53
C VAL A 261 -7.57 -16.35 -15.24
N LYS A 262 -7.32 -15.08 -14.92
CA LYS A 262 -5.99 -14.60 -14.47
C LYS A 262 -5.91 -14.64 -12.94
N ILE A 263 -4.69 -14.69 -12.40
CA ILE A 263 -4.47 -14.62 -10.94
C ILE A 263 -5.09 -13.35 -10.35
N ASN A 264 -4.98 -12.24 -11.08
CA ASN A 264 -5.56 -10.97 -10.64
C ASN A 264 -7.09 -11.03 -10.53
N ASP A 265 -7.76 -11.77 -11.42
CA ASP A 265 -9.22 -11.93 -11.39
C ASP A 265 -9.62 -12.74 -10.16
N VAL A 266 -8.88 -13.82 -9.85
CA VAL A 266 -9.08 -14.60 -8.61
C VAL A 266 -8.86 -13.74 -7.36
N VAL A 267 -7.80 -12.93 -7.32
CA VAL A 267 -7.51 -12.06 -6.17
C VAL A 267 -8.60 -10.99 -5.98
N LEU A 268 -9.04 -10.36 -7.06
CA LEU A 268 -10.13 -9.38 -7.00
C LEU A 268 -11.44 -10.03 -6.57
N GLU A 269 -11.72 -11.24 -7.03
CA GLU A 269 -12.92 -11.96 -6.64
C GLU A 269 -12.88 -12.42 -5.18
N VAL A 270 -11.73 -12.86 -4.65
CA VAL A 270 -11.56 -13.09 -3.21
C VAL A 270 -11.83 -11.81 -2.42
N CYS A 271 -11.31 -10.66 -2.87
CA CYS A 271 -11.59 -9.38 -2.22
C CYS A 271 -13.07 -9.00 -2.31
N SER A 272 -13.71 -9.25 -3.45
CA SER A 272 -15.14 -9.00 -3.63
C SER A 272 -16.00 -9.86 -2.72
N GLY A 273 -15.80 -11.18 -2.72
CA GLY A 273 -16.50 -12.10 -1.83
C GLY A 273 -16.27 -11.76 -0.36
N THR A 274 -15.05 -11.38 0.03
CA THR A 274 -14.71 -10.91 1.39
C THR A 274 -15.57 -9.71 1.78
N LEU A 275 -15.62 -8.67 0.93
CA LEU A 275 -16.35 -7.43 1.20
C LEU A 275 -17.86 -7.63 1.14
N ARG A 276 -18.36 -8.44 0.20
CA ARG A 276 -19.79 -8.78 0.10
C ARG A 276 -20.26 -9.45 1.38
N ARG A 277 -19.54 -10.47 1.86
CA ARG A 277 -19.87 -11.20 3.09
C ARG A 277 -19.85 -10.28 4.31
N TYR A 278 -18.79 -9.48 4.46
CA TYR A 278 -18.67 -8.51 5.55
C TYR A 278 -19.82 -7.48 5.55
N LEU A 279 -20.16 -6.92 4.39
CA LEU A 279 -21.23 -5.93 4.27
C LEU A 279 -22.62 -6.54 4.48
N LEU A 280 -22.84 -7.80 4.07
CA LEU A 280 -24.07 -8.53 4.35
C LEU A 280 -24.24 -8.81 5.85
N GLU A 281 -23.18 -9.24 6.55
CA GLU A 281 -23.20 -9.48 7.99
C GLU A 281 -23.49 -8.23 8.83
N HIS A 282 -23.31 -7.04 8.23
CA HIS A 282 -23.58 -5.74 8.85
C HIS A 282 -24.77 -4.99 8.25
N ASP A 283 -25.62 -5.65 7.45
CA ASP A 283 -26.79 -5.02 6.81
C ASP A 283 -26.43 -3.74 6.03
N ALA A 284 -25.25 -3.71 5.41
CA ALA A 284 -24.64 -2.54 4.80
C ALA A 284 -24.23 -2.75 3.33
N LEU A 285 -24.60 -3.88 2.72
CA LEU A 285 -24.34 -4.14 1.30
C LEU A 285 -25.24 -3.23 0.43
N PRO A 286 -24.67 -2.40 -0.45
CA PRO A 286 -25.47 -1.62 -1.40
C PRO A 286 -26.05 -2.49 -2.52
N ASP A 287 -27.14 -2.02 -3.14
CA ASP A 287 -27.75 -2.64 -4.33
C ASP A 287 -26.85 -2.54 -5.58
N GLU A 288 -25.87 -1.62 -5.55
CA GLU A 288 -24.95 -1.32 -6.64
C GLU A 288 -23.56 -1.92 -6.33
N PRO A 289 -22.76 -2.33 -7.34
CA PRO A 289 -21.44 -2.91 -7.11
C PRO A 289 -20.47 -1.91 -6.47
N LEU A 290 -19.60 -2.40 -5.59
CA LEU A 290 -18.43 -1.64 -5.17
C LEU A 290 -17.45 -1.44 -6.34
N LEU A 291 -16.82 -0.28 -6.38
CA LEU A 291 -15.75 0.07 -7.32
C LEU A 291 -14.41 0.14 -6.61
N ALA A 292 -13.43 -0.62 -7.09
CA ALA A 292 -12.05 -0.58 -6.63
C ALA A 292 -11.16 0.20 -7.60
N VAL A 293 -10.26 1.03 -7.05
CA VAL A 293 -9.10 1.51 -7.80
C VAL A 293 -7.98 0.49 -7.68
N CYS A 294 -7.51 0.01 -8.83
CA CYS A 294 -6.39 -0.92 -8.92
C CYS A 294 -5.21 -0.25 -9.64
N PRO A 295 -4.06 -0.07 -8.99
CA PRO A 295 -2.85 0.40 -9.65
C PRO A 295 -2.35 -0.61 -10.69
N VAL A 296 -1.98 -0.13 -11.89
CA VAL A 296 -1.29 -0.93 -12.91
C VAL A 296 0.09 -0.36 -13.22
N SER A 297 1.10 -1.23 -13.25
CA SER A 297 2.47 -0.87 -13.60
C SER A 297 2.56 -0.62 -15.11
N VAL A 298 2.74 0.63 -15.52
CA VAL A 298 2.98 0.97 -16.93
C VAL A 298 4.48 1.07 -17.16
N ARG A 299 5.12 -0.02 -17.62
CA ARG A 299 6.49 0.04 -18.13
C ARG A 299 6.44 0.40 -19.61
N VAL A 300 6.73 1.65 -19.95
CA VAL A 300 6.93 2.07 -21.35
C VAL A 300 8.40 1.78 -21.69
N GLU A 301 8.64 0.89 -22.66
CA GLU A 301 9.98 0.42 -23.06
C GLU A 301 10.92 1.54 -23.57
N GLU A 302 10.42 2.75 -23.82
CA GLU A 302 11.20 3.86 -24.40
C GLU A 302 11.88 4.80 -23.38
N GLU A 303 11.63 4.67 -22.07
CA GLU A 303 12.23 5.53 -21.04
C GLU A 303 13.22 4.79 -20.13
N MET A 304 14.24 4.15 -20.73
CA MET A 304 15.40 3.65 -19.99
C MET A 304 16.27 4.81 -19.46
N GLY A 305 15.76 5.55 -18.47
CA GLY A 305 16.50 6.63 -17.80
C GLY A 305 15.67 7.70 -17.07
N SER A 306 14.33 7.66 -17.11
CA SER A 306 13.50 8.53 -16.28
C SER A 306 13.17 7.83 -14.94
N GLN A 307 13.56 8.43 -13.83
CA GLN A 307 13.09 8.04 -12.50
C GLN A 307 11.75 8.74 -12.25
N GLY A 308 10.68 7.96 -12.24
CA GLY A 308 9.33 8.39 -11.86
C GLY A 308 8.36 7.24 -12.09
N ASN A 309 7.68 6.77 -11.04
CA ASN A 309 6.79 5.62 -11.14
C ASN A 309 5.48 6.06 -11.81
N MET A 310 5.29 5.69 -13.08
CA MET A 310 4.02 5.91 -13.79
C MET A 310 2.97 4.91 -13.29
N VAL A 311 2.40 5.18 -12.11
CA VAL A 311 1.26 4.43 -11.60
C VAL A 311 0.00 4.93 -12.28
N SER A 312 -0.57 4.12 -13.17
CA SER A 312 -1.92 4.38 -13.67
C SER A 312 -2.95 3.64 -12.84
N ALA A 313 -4.13 4.24 -12.65
CA ALA A 313 -5.24 3.67 -11.91
C ALA A 313 -6.29 3.12 -12.88
N MET A 314 -6.66 1.84 -12.74
CA MET A 314 -7.84 1.27 -13.38
C MET A 314 -8.99 1.19 -12.38
N PHE A 315 -10.21 1.50 -12.81
CA PHE A 315 -11.43 1.35 -12.01
C PHE A 315 -12.09 0.02 -12.36
N ALA A 316 -12.12 -0.90 -11.41
CA ALA A 316 -12.72 -2.22 -11.55
C ALA A 316 -14.00 -2.32 -10.72
N SER A 317 -15.09 -2.77 -11.34
CA SER A 317 -16.26 -3.24 -10.59
C SER A 317 -15.88 -4.52 -9.85
N LEU A 318 -16.27 -4.61 -8.58
CA LEU A 318 -16.15 -5.83 -7.80
C LEU A 318 -17.39 -6.71 -7.93
N ALA A 319 -18.45 -6.27 -8.60
CA ALA A 319 -19.69 -7.05 -8.77
C ALA A 319 -20.26 -7.57 -7.42
N THR A 320 -20.08 -6.82 -6.33
CA THR A 320 -20.50 -7.22 -4.98
C THR A 320 -22.01 -7.35 -4.82
N ASP A 321 -22.79 -6.84 -5.76
CA ASP A 321 -24.23 -7.00 -5.89
C ASP A 321 -24.62 -8.41 -6.39
N VAL A 322 -23.71 -9.10 -7.08
CA VAL A 322 -23.90 -10.46 -7.61
C VAL A 322 -23.68 -11.53 -6.53
N ASP A 323 -24.66 -12.43 -6.36
CA ASP A 323 -24.62 -13.48 -5.33
C ASP A 323 -23.73 -14.67 -5.71
N SER A 324 -23.89 -15.18 -6.93
CA SER A 324 -23.11 -16.33 -7.43
C SER A 324 -21.64 -15.95 -7.65
N ALA A 325 -20.70 -16.66 -7.01
CA ALA A 325 -19.27 -16.47 -7.25
C ALA A 325 -18.86 -16.70 -8.71
N GLU A 326 -19.53 -17.60 -9.43
CA GLU A 326 -19.25 -17.83 -10.85
C GLU A 326 -19.58 -16.60 -11.69
N GLU A 327 -20.78 -16.05 -11.51
CA GLU A 327 -21.25 -14.86 -12.23
C GLU A 327 -20.46 -13.61 -11.81
N ARG A 328 -20.10 -13.52 -10.52
CA ARG A 328 -19.30 -12.43 -9.98
C ARG A 328 -17.87 -12.43 -10.54
N LEU A 329 -17.21 -13.58 -10.56
CA LEU A 329 -15.88 -13.75 -11.17
C LEU A 329 -15.89 -13.37 -12.65
N GLU A 330 -16.88 -13.82 -13.41
CA GLU A 330 -17.01 -13.48 -14.82
C GLU A 330 -17.25 -11.97 -15.02
N THR A 331 -18.09 -11.36 -14.19
CA THR A 331 -18.34 -9.91 -14.24
C THR A 331 -17.09 -9.10 -13.91
N ILE A 332 -16.31 -9.51 -12.90
CA ILE A 332 -15.03 -8.90 -12.55
C ILE A 332 -14.04 -9.04 -13.71
N ARG A 333 -13.93 -10.22 -14.31
CA ARG A 333 -13.07 -10.47 -15.48
C ARG A 333 -13.42 -9.53 -16.63
N GLN A 334 -14.70 -9.39 -16.95
CA GLN A 334 -15.14 -8.48 -18.01
C GLN A 334 -14.81 -7.02 -17.67
N SER A 335 -14.98 -6.63 -16.41
CA SER A 335 -14.65 -5.28 -15.93
C SER A 335 -13.15 -4.98 -16.02
N THR A 336 -12.27 -5.92 -15.65
CA THR A 336 -10.82 -5.73 -15.70
C THR A 336 -10.25 -5.77 -17.12
N GLU A 337 -10.90 -6.48 -18.05
CA GLU A 337 -10.59 -6.42 -19.47
C GLU A 337 -10.94 -5.06 -20.08
N GLY A 338 -12.17 -4.56 -19.85
CA GLY A 338 -12.60 -3.24 -20.33
C GLY A 338 -11.82 -2.07 -19.71
N ALA A 339 -11.50 -2.14 -18.41
CA ALA A 339 -10.74 -1.10 -17.73
C ALA A 339 -9.30 -0.93 -18.27
N LYS A 340 -8.72 -1.97 -18.89
CA LYS A 340 -7.41 -1.87 -19.57
C LYS A 340 -7.52 -1.16 -20.93
N GLU A 341 -8.65 -1.33 -21.62
CA GLU A 341 -8.92 -0.64 -22.87
C GLU A 341 -9.16 0.85 -22.62
N ASP A 342 -9.93 1.20 -21.58
CA ASP A 342 -10.14 2.58 -21.11
C ASP A 342 -8.86 3.22 -20.58
N HIS A 343 -8.00 2.46 -19.90
CA HIS A 343 -6.70 2.93 -19.41
C HIS A 343 -5.81 3.44 -20.56
N ASN A 344 -5.82 2.78 -21.72
CA ASN A 344 -5.08 3.24 -22.90
C ASN A 344 -5.68 4.52 -23.51
N ALA A 345 -6.97 4.80 -23.24
CA ALA A 345 -7.69 5.95 -23.77
C ALA A 345 -7.64 7.19 -22.85
N ILE A 346 -7.45 7.03 -21.54
CA ILE A 346 -7.47 8.13 -20.55
C ILE A 346 -6.04 8.56 -20.17
N GLY A 347 -5.73 9.83 -20.42
CA GLY A 347 -4.38 10.40 -20.34
C GLY A 347 -3.82 10.55 -18.93
N ALA A 348 -3.16 9.50 -18.42
CA ALA A 348 -2.27 9.57 -17.26
C ALA A 348 -1.25 10.72 -17.37
N ARG A 349 -0.77 11.00 -18.60
CA ARG A 349 0.08 12.16 -18.91
C ARG A 349 -0.54 13.51 -18.53
N THR A 350 -1.85 13.68 -18.71
CA THR A 350 -2.53 14.96 -18.40
C THR A 350 -2.57 15.22 -16.90
N LEU A 351 -2.78 14.19 -16.06
CA LEU A 351 -2.77 14.33 -14.60
C LEU A 351 -1.36 14.61 -14.07
N THR A 352 -0.34 13.90 -14.56
CA THR A 352 1.07 14.15 -14.23
C THR A 352 1.51 15.56 -14.63
N ASP A 353 1.10 16.01 -15.81
CA ASP A 353 1.37 17.36 -16.29
C ASP A 353 0.72 18.41 -15.38
N TRP A 354 -0.52 18.20 -14.92
CA TRP A 354 -1.16 19.12 -13.97
C TRP A 354 -0.54 19.10 -12.57
N ALA A 355 -0.13 17.94 -12.06
CA ALA A 355 0.54 17.80 -10.78
C ALA A 355 1.86 18.61 -10.72
N GLU A 356 2.58 18.66 -11.84
CA GLU A 356 3.81 19.46 -12.00
C GLU A 356 3.56 20.98 -11.95
N TRP A 357 2.33 21.43 -12.24
CA TRP A 357 1.92 22.84 -12.20
C TRP A 357 1.01 23.19 -11.03
N ALA A 358 0.58 22.19 -10.26
CA ALA A 358 -0.22 22.36 -9.07
C ALA A 358 0.52 23.27 -8.09
N ALA A 359 -0.05 24.46 -7.82
CA ALA A 359 0.55 25.36 -6.85
C ALA A 359 0.49 24.69 -5.47
N PRO A 360 1.64 24.40 -4.82
CA PRO A 360 1.70 23.57 -3.60
C PRO A 360 0.73 24.04 -2.50
N ARG A 361 0.66 25.36 -2.31
CA ARG A 361 -0.24 26.02 -1.35
C ARG A 361 -1.71 25.77 -1.61
N THR A 362 -2.14 25.89 -2.87
CA THR A 362 -3.56 25.82 -3.20
C THR A 362 -4.07 24.39 -3.05
N PHE A 363 -3.28 23.40 -3.49
CA PHE A 363 -3.64 22.00 -3.35
C PHE A 363 -3.66 21.56 -1.88
N GLY A 364 -2.62 21.88 -1.11
CA GLY A 364 -2.56 21.53 0.32
C GLY A 364 -3.70 22.19 1.13
N LEU A 365 -4.02 23.45 0.85
CA LEU A 365 -5.15 24.12 1.50
C LEU A 365 -6.50 23.51 1.09
N ALA A 366 -6.68 23.16 -0.19
CA ALA A 366 -7.89 22.52 -0.67
C ALA A 366 -8.10 21.14 -0.04
N ALA A 367 -7.06 20.30 0.03
CA ALA A 367 -7.13 18.99 0.67
C ALA A 367 -7.49 19.09 2.16
N ARG A 368 -6.83 20.01 2.89
CA ARG A 368 -7.14 20.27 4.31
C ARG A 368 -8.56 20.81 4.51
N PHE A 369 -9.02 21.70 3.63
CA PHE A 369 -10.39 22.22 3.67
C PHE A 369 -11.41 21.11 3.41
N TYR A 370 -11.20 20.30 2.38
CA TYR A 370 -12.04 19.15 2.03
C TYR A 370 -12.19 18.18 3.19
N SER A 371 -11.07 17.85 3.84
CA SER A 371 -11.01 16.97 5.02
C SER A 371 -11.70 17.60 6.24
N SER A 372 -11.32 18.82 6.62
CA SER A 372 -11.87 19.48 7.84
C SER A 372 -13.36 19.82 7.76
N MET A 373 -13.90 20.05 6.57
CA MET A 373 -15.33 20.30 6.33
C MET A 373 -16.13 19.01 6.11
N ASN A 374 -15.49 17.84 6.20
CA ASN A 374 -16.08 16.53 5.93
C ASN A 374 -16.81 16.44 4.57
N LEU A 375 -16.22 17.03 3.52
CA LEU A 375 -16.91 17.15 2.23
C LEU A 375 -17.09 15.80 1.53
N ALA A 376 -16.28 14.79 1.85
CA ALA A 376 -16.46 13.43 1.35
C ALA A 376 -17.84 12.85 1.71
N ASN A 377 -18.44 13.30 2.80
CA ASN A 377 -19.76 12.84 3.23
C ASN A 377 -20.92 13.43 2.39
N GLN A 378 -20.64 14.43 1.55
CA GLN A 378 -21.66 15.22 0.84
C GLN A 378 -21.87 14.80 -0.61
N HIS A 379 -21.06 13.90 -1.16
CA HIS A 379 -21.18 13.42 -2.53
C HIS A 379 -20.98 11.90 -2.62
N ARG A 380 -21.29 11.32 -3.78
CA ARG A 380 -20.96 9.90 -4.04
C ARG A 380 -19.43 9.73 -4.10
N PRO A 381 -18.86 8.66 -3.55
CA PRO A 381 -17.43 8.42 -3.59
C PRO A 381 -16.93 8.28 -5.04
N ILE A 382 -15.65 8.60 -5.27
CA ILE A 382 -15.03 8.36 -6.58
C ILE A 382 -14.88 6.85 -6.81
N HIS A 383 -14.47 6.14 -5.76
CA HIS A 383 -14.30 4.69 -5.66
C HIS A 383 -14.54 4.29 -4.19
N ASN A 384 -14.84 3.03 -3.94
CA ASN A 384 -15.09 2.54 -2.59
C ASN A 384 -13.79 2.27 -1.81
N LEU A 385 -12.77 1.78 -2.50
CA LEU A 385 -11.50 1.37 -1.91
C LEU A 385 -10.40 1.26 -2.95
N VAL A 386 -9.16 1.16 -2.47
CA VAL A 386 -8.00 0.80 -3.29
C VAL A 386 -7.68 -0.68 -3.06
N ILE A 387 -7.48 -1.42 -4.15
CA ILE A 387 -6.96 -2.79 -4.13
C ILE A 387 -5.66 -2.81 -4.92
N SER A 388 -4.54 -3.15 -4.28
CA SER A 388 -3.25 -3.27 -4.95
C SER A 388 -2.71 -4.68 -4.84
N ASN A 389 -2.14 -5.19 -5.92
CA ASN A 389 -1.63 -6.56 -6.03
C ASN A 389 -0.20 -6.53 -6.55
N VAL A 390 0.76 -6.85 -5.68
CA VAL A 390 2.19 -6.76 -5.94
C VAL A 390 2.77 -8.17 -6.03
N PRO A 391 3.45 -8.53 -7.14
CA PRO A 391 4.19 -9.78 -7.19
C PRO A 391 5.44 -9.67 -6.32
N GLY A 392 5.60 -10.58 -5.35
CA GLY A 392 6.81 -10.70 -4.57
C GLY A 392 7.67 -11.92 -4.97
N PRO A 393 8.83 -12.09 -4.32
CA PRO A 393 9.80 -13.11 -4.70
C PRO A 393 9.34 -14.53 -4.33
N PRO A 394 9.62 -15.53 -5.19
CA PRO A 394 9.28 -16.93 -4.94
C PRO A 394 10.32 -17.69 -4.09
N PHE A 395 11.33 -16.98 -3.56
CA PHE A 395 12.45 -17.56 -2.81
C PHE A 395 12.54 -16.95 -1.40
N PRO A 396 13.16 -17.64 -0.42
CA PRO A 396 13.29 -17.13 0.93
C PRO A 396 14.13 -15.85 0.97
N LEU A 397 13.76 -14.95 1.88
CA LEU A 397 14.45 -13.69 2.15
C LEU A 397 14.77 -13.63 3.64
N TYR A 398 15.89 -12.99 3.97
CA TYR A 398 16.36 -12.88 5.35
C TYR A 398 16.65 -11.42 5.70
N LEU A 399 16.29 -11.01 6.91
CA LEU A 399 16.66 -9.71 7.47
C LEU A 399 17.52 -9.95 8.70
N ALA A 400 18.78 -9.54 8.67
CA ALA A 400 19.76 -9.83 9.72
C ALA A 400 19.87 -11.32 10.10
N GLY A 401 19.67 -12.21 9.12
CA GLY A 401 19.67 -13.66 9.30
C GLY A 401 18.34 -14.28 9.75
N ALA A 402 17.32 -13.48 10.07
CA ALA A 402 15.98 -13.96 10.38
C ALA A 402 15.16 -14.17 9.10
N GLU A 403 14.57 -15.35 8.92
CA GLU A 403 13.79 -15.69 7.72
C GLU A 403 12.45 -14.95 7.68
N LEU A 404 12.12 -14.30 6.57
CA LEU A 404 10.80 -13.74 6.34
C LEU A 404 9.77 -14.86 6.15
N VAL A 405 8.79 -14.92 7.05
CA VAL A 405 7.71 -15.91 7.04
C VAL A 405 6.45 -15.36 6.37
N ALA A 406 6.18 -14.07 6.57
CA ALA A 406 5.02 -13.38 5.99
C ALA A 406 5.28 -11.89 5.81
N ALA A 407 4.68 -11.28 4.80
CA ALA A 407 4.79 -9.86 4.50
C ALA A 407 3.43 -9.28 4.09
N TYR A 408 2.81 -8.51 4.97
CA TYR A 408 1.51 -7.89 4.78
C TYR A 408 1.69 -6.41 4.42
N PRO A 409 1.57 -6.02 3.14
CA PRO A 409 1.65 -4.63 2.73
C PRO A 409 0.37 -3.87 3.10
N MET A 410 0.48 -2.56 3.29
CA MET A 410 -0.61 -1.65 3.61
C MET A 410 -0.44 -0.35 2.83
N GLY A 411 -1.36 -0.11 1.89
CA GLY A 411 -1.46 1.16 1.19
C GLY A 411 -2.22 2.21 2.02
N PRO A 412 -2.12 3.50 1.66
CA PRO A 412 -2.81 4.57 2.37
C PRO A 412 -4.32 4.51 2.16
N ILE A 413 -5.04 5.16 3.07
CA ILE A 413 -6.47 5.48 2.96
C ILE A 413 -6.64 7.00 2.81
N MET A 414 -7.77 7.42 2.25
CA MET A 414 -8.08 8.83 2.03
C MET A 414 -9.54 9.13 2.34
N ASP A 415 -9.89 10.40 2.49
CA ASP A 415 -11.28 10.82 2.66
C ASP A 415 -12.15 10.27 1.54
N GLY A 416 -13.25 9.59 1.90
CA GLY A 416 -14.15 8.92 0.96
C GLY A 416 -13.73 7.50 0.58
N ALA A 417 -12.53 7.03 0.94
CA ALA A 417 -12.05 5.65 0.76
C ALA A 417 -11.25 5.21 2.00
N GLY A 418 -11.98 4.93 3.08
CA GLY A 418 -11.45 4.60 4.41
C GLY A 418 -11.02 3.16 4.60
N LEU A 419 -10.98 2.34 3.53
CA LEU A 419 -10.49 0.97 3.53
C LEU A 419 -9.51 0.78 2.36
N ASN A 420 -8.39 0.10 2.64
CA ASN A 420 -7.39 -0.30 1.67
C ASN A 420 -7.09 -1.80 1.82
N ILE A 421 -7.02 -2.50 0.69
CA ILE A 421 -6.57 -3.90 0.63
C ILE A 421 -5.31 -3.93 -0.22
N THR A 422 -4.19 -4.36 0.35
CA THR A 422 -2.96 -4.58 -0.41
C THR A 422 -2.52 -6.02 -0.31
N VAL A 423 -2.17 -6.60 -1.45
CA VAL A 423 -1.87 -8.01 -1.62
C VAL A 423 -0.43 -8.14 -2.09
N LEU A 424 0.32 -9.06 -1.50
CA LEU A 424 1.67 -9.43 -1.91
C LEU A 424 1.75 -10.95 -2.05
N SER A 425 2.21 -11.46 -3.20
CA SER A 425 2.59 -12.87 -3.28
C SER A 425 3.98 -13.07 -2.72
N TYR A 426 4.18 -14.04 -1.83
CA TYR A 426 5.50 -14.38 -1.30
C TYR A 426 5.62 -15.89 -1.14
N ARG A 427 6.61 -16.49 -1.82
CA ARG A 427 6.78 -17.95 -1.94
C ARG A 427 5.47 -18.63 -2.34
N ASP A 428 4.92 -19.46 -1.45
CA ASP A 428 3.73 -20.27 -1.66
C ASP A 428 2.44 -19.62 -1.12
N HIS A 429 2.51 -18.34 -0.76
CA HIS A 429 1.40 -17.62 -0.14
C HIS A 429 1.06 -16.33 -0.87
N ILE A 430 -0.20 -15.94 -0.70
CA ILE A 430 -0.69 -14.60 -0.98
C ILE A 430 -1.02 -13.97 0.36
N ASP A 431 -0.25 -12.94 0.73
CA ASP A 431 -0.39 -12.17 1.96
C ASP A 431 -1.25 -10.94 1.70
N ILE A 432 -2.32 -10.79 2.48
CA ILE A 432 -3.32 -9.74 2.33
C ILE A 432 -3.28 -8.87 3.57
N GLY A 433 -2.90 -7.61 3.40
CA GLY A 433 -2.97 -6.60 4.45
C GLY A 433 -4.18 -5.70 4.27
N PHE A 434 -4.86 -5.43 5.38
CA PHE A 434 -5.98 -4.51 5.47
C PHE A 434 -5.56 -3.31 6.31
N LEU A 435 -5.77 -2.10 5.77
CA LEU A 435 -5.67 -0.85 6.52
C LEU A 435 -7.00 -0.12 6.39
N ALA A 436 -7.58 0.26 7.52
CA ALA A 436 -8.81 1.04 7.55
C ALA A 436 -8.73 2.19 8.55
N ASP A 437 -9.65 3.12 8.43
CA ASP A 437 -9.97 4.03 9.52
C ASP A 437 -10.65 3.25 10.66
N ALA A 438 -10.15 3.41 11.89
CA ALA A 438 -10.61 2.64 13.04
C ALA A 438 -12.06 2.94 13.46
N ASP A 439 -12.59 4.11 13.11
CA ASP A 439 -13.95 4.52 13.43
C ASP A 439 -14.94 4.10 12.33
N LEU A 440 -14.47 3.99 11.08
CA LEU A 440 -15.30 3.53 9.97
C LEU A 440 -15.38 1.99 9.86
N VAL A 441 -14.37 1.27 10.33
CA VAL A 441 -14.31 -0.20 10.37
C VAL A 441 -13.89 -0.66 11.78
N PRO A 442 -14.82 -0.70 12.76
CA PRO A 442 -14.49 -0.89 14.18
C PRO A 442 -13.77 -2.20 14.53
N ASP A 443 -14.10 -3.32 13.87
CA ASP A 443 -13.32 -4.56 13.95
C ASP A 443 -12.90 -5.04 12.55
N ILE A 444 -11.78 -4.51 12.08
CA ILE A 444 -11.20 -4.89 10.78
C ILE A 444 -10.83 -6.38 10.70
N TRP A 445 -10.73 -7.11 11.82
CA TRP A 445 -10.51 -8.56 11.79
C TRP A 445 -11.73 -9.33 11.31
N GLU A 446 -12.94 -8.76 11.39
CA GLU A 446 -14.14 -9.35 10.80
C GLU A 446 -14.03 -9.37 9.27
N VAL A 447 -13.49 -8.30 8.66
CA VAL A 447 -13.17 -8.29 7.22
C VAL A 447 -12.15 -9.38 6.88
N ALA A 448 -11.04 -9.44 7.62
CA ALA A 448 -9.99 -10.43 7.37
C ALA A 448 -10.47 -11.88 7.57
N ALA A 449 -11.44 -12.12 8.45
CA ALA A 449 -12.04 -13.43 8.67
C ALA A 449 -12.87 -13.93 7.47
N GLN A 450 -13.37 -13.03 6.61
CA GLN A 450 -14.15 -13.39 5.43
C GLN A 450 -13.31 -13.83 4.21
N VAL A 451 -11.99 -13.65 4.26
CA VAL A 451 -11.07 -14.06 3.17
C VAL A 451 -11.09 -15.55 2.91
N GLU A 452 -10.96 -16.37 3.96
CA GLU A 452 -10.93 -17.82 3.81
C GLU A 452 -12.27 -18.37 3.30
N PRO A 453 -13.44 -17.98 3.84
CA PRO A 453 -14.74 -18.33 3.26
C PRO A 453 -14.89 -17.93 1.79
N ALA A 454 -14.46 -16.72 1.41
CA ALA A 454 -14.54 -16.25 0.02
C ALA A 454 -13.62 -17.05 -0.91
N PHE A 455 -12.43 -17.42 -0.45
CA PHE A 455 -11.52 -18.26 -1.22
C PHE A 455 -12.03 -19.70 -1.37
N GLU A 456 -12.63 -20.26 -0.32
CA GLU A 456 -13.20 -21.60 -0.38
C GLU A 456 -14.39 -21.69 -1.36
N GLU A 457 -15.19 -20.64 -1.51
CA GLU A 457 -16.25 -20.57 -2.52
C GLU A 457 -15.67 -20.78 -3.95
N LEU A 458 -14.51 -20.16 -4.25
CA LEU A 458 -13.83 -20.34 -5.53
C LEU A 458 -13.17 -21.72 -5.68
N ARG A 459 -12.66 -22.30 -4.59
CA ARG A 459 -12.14 -23.67 -4.60
C ARG A 459 -13.24 -24.68 -4.90
N GLN A 460 -14.44 -24.49 -4.33
CA GLN A 460 -15.61 -25.31 -4.61
C GLN A 460 -16.01 -25.20 -6.08
N LEU A 461 -16.10 -23.98 -6.61
CA LEU A 461 -16.41 -23.73 -8.02
C LEU A 461 -15.37 -24.39 -8.96
N ALA A 462 -14.08 -24.35 -8.58
CA ALA A 462 -12.99 -24.97 -9.32
C ALA A 462 -12.91 -26.51 -9.17
N GLY A 463 -13.77 -27.13 -8.36
CA GLY A 463 -13.72 -28.57 -8.08
C GLY A 463 -12.49 -29.00 -7.26
N LEU A 464 -11.89 -28.08 -6.50
CA LEU A 464 -10.67 -28.28 -5.70
C LEU A 464 -10.95 -28.58 -4.22
N SER A 465 -12.22 -28.68 -3.82
CA SER A 465 -12.58 -29.03 -2.45
C SER A 465 -12.32 -30.50 -2.17
N ASP A 466 -11.16 -30.77 -1.57
CA ASP A 466 -10.94 -32.03 -0.86
C ASP A 466 -11.55 -31.90 0.55
N PRO A 467 -12.59 -32.68 0.92
CA PRO A 467 -13.21 -32.63 2.24
C PRO A 467 -12.24 -33.01 3.38
N THR A 468 -11.01 -33.40 3.05
CA THR A 468 -9.97 -33.79 4.00
C THR A 468 -8.97 -32.68 4.34
N ILE A 469 -8.98 -31.54 3.63
CA ILE A 469 -7.96 -30.47 3.74
C ILE A 469 -8.50 -29.18 4.42
N THR A 470 -9.67 -29.22 5.06
CA THR A 470 -10.25 -28.06 5.77
C THR A 470 -9.57 -27.70 7.11
N LYS A 471 -8.33 -28.16 7.34
CA LYS A 471 -7.49 -27.74 8.48
C LYS A 471 -6.04 -27.51 8.04
N THR A 472 -5.82 -26.49 7.22
CA THR A 472 -4.54 -25.78 7.27
C THR A 472 -4.80 -24.32 7.52
N ALA A 473 -5.27 -24.01 8.73
CA ALA A 473 -4.91 -22.74 9.33
C ALA A 473 -3.38 -22.64 9.26
N ALA A 474 -2.83 -21.53 8.75
CA ALA A 474 -1.41 -21.20 8.92
C ALA A 474 -1.02 -21.51 10.38
N PRO A 475 0.16 -22.12 10.65
CA PRO A 475 0.44 -22.66 11.98
C PRO A 475 0.56 -21.54 13.01
N VAL A 476 -0.56 -21.24 13.66
CA VAL A 476 -0.69 -20.79 15.05
C VAL A 476 -1.92 -21.52 15.62
N THR A 477 -1.94 -22.85 15.49
CA THR A 477 -2.97 -23.68 16.12
C THR A 477 -2.54 -24.02 17.54
N GLN A 478 -3.51 -23.96 18.45
CA GLN A 478 -3.44 -24.10 19.90
C GLN A 478 -2.50 -25.21 20.38
N THR A 479 -1.62 -24.88 21.33
CA THR A 479 -0.81 -25.84 22.06
C THR A 479 -1.72 -26.82 22.80
N SER A 480 -1.49 -28.12 22.57
CA SER A 480 -1.97 -29.19 23.45
C SER A 480 -1.53 -28.89 24.88
N GLN A 481 -2.46 -29.02 25.83
CA GLN A 481 -2.17 -28.98 27.26
C GLN A 481 -1.08 -30.00 27.59
N ALA A 482 -0.08 -29.59 28.36
CA ALA A 482 0.87 -30.49 28.98
C ALA A 482 0.14 -31.41 29.99
N PRO A 483 0.49 -32.70 30.10
CA PRO A 483 -0.10 -33.54 31.11
C PRO A 483 0.35 -33.05 32.48
N SER A 484 -0.63 -32.76 33.34
CA SER A 484 -0.45 -32.55 34.76
C SER A 484 0.20 -33.80 35.36
N GLU A 485 1.46 -33.73 35.76
CA GLU A 485 2.03 -34.72 36.66
C GLU A 485 1.34 -34.59 38.01
N GLN A 486 0.43 -35.53 38.24
CA GLN A 486 -0.18 -35.78 39.53
C GLN A 486 0.88 -36.25 40.51
N SER A 487 0.74 -35.70 41.71
CA SER A 487 1.44 -36.07 42.92
C SER A 487 0.93 -37.41 43.46
N ALA A 488 1.87 -38.13 44.08
CA ALA A 488 1.72 -39.05 45.23
C ALA A 488 1.36 -40.54 44.91
N PRO A 489 1.68 -41.49 45.81
CA PRO A 489 1.93 -41.35 47.25
C PRO A 489 3.40 -41.18 47.67
#